data_AF-A0A961RBL1-F1
#
_entry.id   AF-A0A961RBL1-F1
#
_cell.length_a   1.000
_cell.length_b   1.000
_cell.length_c   1.000
_cell.angle_alpha   90.00
_cell.angle_beta   90.00
_cell.angle_gamma   90.00
#
_symmetry.space_group_name_H-M   'P 1'
#
loop_
_entity.id
_entity.type
_entity.pdbx_description
1 polymer ?
#
loop_
_entity_poly.entity_id
_entity_poly.type
_entity_poly.pdbx_seq_one_letter_code
_entity_poly.pdbx_strand_id
1 'polypeptide(L)'
;MTTKHSQLKALKVQADKIAATLKAAERGEKIDARFAAKIDSARSAESLKIGIVMDDKIITIDMPWTKIRDTTETGLAAWILDQMRETRRIIQ
;
A
#
# COMPACT_ATOMS: atom_id res chain seq x y z
N MET A 1 8.57 2.82 15.44
CA MET A 1 9.63 3.40 14.61
C MET A 1 9.91 2.44 13.44
N THR A 2 9.57 2.83 12.23
CA THR A 2 9.67 2.08 10.98
C THR A 2 10.60 2.83 10.03
N THR A 3 11.83 2.33 9.91
CA THR A 3 12.83 2.70 8.91
C THR A 3 13.20 1.46 8.10
N LYS A 4 13.99 1.59 7.03
CA LYS A 4 14.44 0.42 6.23
C LYS A 4 15.24 -0.62 7.03
N HIS A 5 15.77 -0.23 8.19
CA HIS A 5 16.53 -1.09 9.10
C HIS A 5 15.70 -1.64 10.27
N SER A 6 14.40 -1.30 10.34
CA SER A 6 13.52 -1.81 11.38
C SER A 6 13.34 -3.33 11.29
N GLN A 7 13.02 -3.94 12.43
CA GLN A 7 12.72 -5.37 12.51
C GLN A 7 11.61 -5.75 11.52
N LEU A 8 11.80 -6.87 10.82
CA LEU A 8 10.91 -7.34 9.76
C LEU A 8 9.46 -7.50 10.23
N LYS A 9 9.24 -7.89 11.49
CA LYS A 9 7.90 -7.99 12.10
C LYS A 9 7.17 -6.64 12.13
N ALA A 10 7.86 -5.55 12.45
CA ALA A 10 7.25 -4.22 12.50
C ALA A 10 6.89 -3.72 11.10
N LEU A 11 7.78 -3.91 10.13
CA LEU A 11 7.53 -3.57 8.73
C LEU A 11 6.37 -4.40 8.15
N LYS A 12 6.32 -5.70 8.48
CA LYS A 12 5.24 -6.60 8.04
C LYS A 12 3.88 -6.15 8.58
N VAL A 13 3.78 -5.80 9.86
CA VAL A 13 2.52 -5.29 10.43
C VAL A 13 2.04 -4.03 9.73
N GLN A 14 2.95 -3.12 9.35
CA GLN A 14 2.57 -1.93 8.59
C GLN A 14 2.15 -2.29 7.16
N ALA A 15 2.90 -3.16 6.48
CA ALA A 15 2.59 -3.60 5.13
C ALA A 15 1.24 -4.32 5.03
N ASP A 16 0.94 -5.21 5.99
CA ASP A 16 -0.34 -5.94 6.09
C ASP A 16 -1.52 -4.95 6.24
N LYS A 17 -1.37 -3.93 7.10
CA LYS A 17 -2.41 -2.89 7.29
C LYS A 17 -2.66 -2.08 6.02
N ILE A 18 -1.60 -1.71 5.31
CA ILE A 18 -1.72 -0.97 4.05
C ILE A 18 -2.42 -1.85 3.02
N ALA A 19 -2.00 -3.10 2.85
CA ALA A 19 -2.61 -4.05 1.90
C ALA A 19 -4.10 -4.27 2.19
N ALA A 20 -4.48 -4.48 3.45
CA ALA A 20 -5.87 -4.59 3.86
C ALA A 20 -6.68 -3.33 3.52
N THR A 21 -6.10 -2.15 3.75
CA THR A 21 -6.76 -0.87 3.40
C THR A 21 -6.96 -0.73 1.88
N LEU A 22 -5.99 -1.16 1.07
CA LEU A 22 -6.10 -1.12 -0.40
C LEU A 22 -7.18 -2.07 -0.92
N LYS A 23 -7.28 -3.27 -0.33
CA LYS A 23 -8.34 -4.22 -0.69
C LYS A 23 -9.72 -3.74 -0.24
N ALA A 24 -9.83 -3.18 0.96
CA ALA A 24 -11.07 -2.55 1.42
C ALA A 24 -11.50 -1.41 0.47
N ALA A 25 -10.53 -0.57 0.07
CA ALA A 25 -10.74 0.51 -0.89
C ALA A 25 -11.18 0.01 -2.28
N GLU A 26 -10.63 -1.10 -2.75
CA GLU A 26 -11.01 -1.75 -4.00
C GLU A 26 -12.44 -2.30 -3.96
N ARG A 27 -12.84 -2.93 -2.84
CA ARG A 27 -14.14 -3.59 -2.68
C ARG A 27 -15.34 -2.67 -2.46
N GLY A 28 -15.13 -1.39 -2.19
CA GLY A 28 -16.24 -0.53 -1.78
C GLY A 28 -16.40 -0.37 -0.27
N GLU A 29 -15.52 -0.96 0.55
CA GLU A 29 -15.71 -1.02 2.00
C GLU A 29 -15.45 0.34 2.67
N LYS A 30 -16.05 0.55 3.85
CA LYS A 30 -15.81 1.76 4.67
C LYS A 30 -14.37 1.77 5.16
N ILE A 31 -13.60 2.65 4.57
CA ILE A 31 -12.25 3.02 5.00
C ILE A 31 -12.29 4.28 5.87
N ASP A 32 -11.20 4.57 6.57
CA ASP A 32 -11.06 5.79 7.37
C ASP A 32 -11.42 7.04 6.54
N ALA A 33 -12.25 7.90 7.12
CA ALA A 33 -12.77 9.12 6.48
C ALA A 33 -11.67 10.03 5.93
N ARG A 34 -10.46 9.99 6.51
CA ARG A 34 -9.28 10.73 6.03
C ARG A 34 -8.84 10.33 4.63
N PHE A 35 -9.11 9.09 4.23
CA PHE A 35 -8.72 8.54 2.93
C PHE A 35 -9.90 8.39 1.97
N ALA A 36 -11.14 8.34 2.49
CA ALA A 36 -12.37 8.15 1.71
C ALA A 36 -12.46 9.09 0.49
N ALA A 37 -12.32 10.41 0.69
CA ALA A 37 -12.43 11.38 -0.42
C ALA A 37 -11.34 11.19 -1.51
N LYS A 38 -10.12 10.81 -1.12
CA LYS A 38 -9.02 10.58 -2.07
C LYS A 38 -9.20 9.27 -2.82
N ILE A 39 -9.74 8.26 -2.16
CA ILE A 39 -9.99 6.94 -2.76
C ILE A 39 -11.20 6.98 -3.69
N ASP A 40 -12.27 7.68 -3.32
CA ASP A 40 -13.40 7.91 -4.23
C ASP A 40 -12.96 8.69 -5.47
N SER A 41 -12.09 9.69 -5.31
CA SER A 41 -11.49 10.40 -6.45
C SER A 41 -10.60 9.48 -7.29
N ALA A 42 -9.82 8.61 -6.64
CA ALA A 42 -8.94 7.67 -7.32
C ALA A 42 -9.69 6.53 -8.01
N ARG A 43 -10.90 6.15 -7.58
CA ARG A 43 -11.72 5.16 -8.29
C ARG A 43 -12.12 5.61 -9.70
N SER A 44 -12.25 6.92 -9.90
CA SER A 44 -12.47 7.52 -11.22
C SER A 44 -11.18 7.62 -12.05
N ALA A 45 -10.02 7.36 -11.44
CA ALA A 45 -8.72 7.34 -12.10
C ALA A 45 -8.29 5.90 -12.41
N GLU A 46 -7.36 5.73 -13.37
CA GLU A 46 -6.83 4.42 -13.77
C GLU A 46 -5.89 3.82 -12.70
N SER A 47 -5.25 4.69 -11.89
CA SER A 47 -4.31 4.32 -10.85
C SER A 47 -4.55 5.01 -9.52
N LEU A 48 -4.10 4.36 -8.45
CA LEU A 48 -4.12 4.86 -7.09
C LEU A 48 -2.69 5.20 -6.65
N LYS A 49 -2.50 6.45 -6.25
CA LYS A 49 -1.26 6.91 -5.59
C LYS A 49 -1.34 6.74 -4.09
N ILE A 50 -0.33 6.08 -3.52
CA ILE A 50 -0.25 5.73 -2.10
C ILE A 50 1.07 6.24 -1.55
N GLY A 51 1.03 6.97 -0.44
CA GLY A 51 2.21 7.35 0.31
C GLY A 51 2.40 6.44 1.52
N ILE A 52 3.50 5.71 1.57
CA ILE A 52 3.93 4.96 2.75
C ILE A 52 4.83 5.88 3.58
N VAL A 53 4.30 6.32 4.72
CA VAL A 53 5.07 7.13 5.66
C VAL A 53 5.93 6.20 6.52
N MET A 54 7.24 6.42 6.46
CA MET A 54 8.27 5.84 7.32
C MET A 54 8.90 6.99 8.12
N ASP A 55 9.64 6.68 9.18
CA ASP A 55 10.21 7.75 10.02
C ASP A 55 11.35 8.51 9.30
N ASP A 56 12.03 7.86 8.36
CA ASP A 56 13.15 8.43 7.59
C ASP A 56 12.72 9.03 6.25
N LYS A 57 11.54 8.69 5.73
CA LYS A 57 11.10 9.07 4.38
C LYS A 57 9.62 8.77 4.13
N ILE A 58 9.11 9.29 3.01
CA ILE A 58 7.81 8.90 2.45
C ILE A 58 8.06 8.20 1.12
N ILE A 59 7.60 6.96 0.99
CA ILE A 59 7.65 6.21 -0.28
C ILE A 59 6.33 6.45 -1.01
N THR A 60 6.37 7.11 -2.16
CA THR A 60 5.19 7.30 -3.01
C THR A 60 5.14 6.23 -4.08
N ILE A 61 4.03 5.51 -4.15
CA ILE A 61 3.78 4.43 -5.09
C ILE A 61 2.59 4.83 -5.95
N ASP A 62 2.71 4.66 -7.26
CA ASP A 62 1.59 4.75 -8.20
C ASP A 62 1.27 3.34 -8.70
N MET A 63 0.05 2.87 -8.46
CA MET A 63 -0.36 1.50 -8.79
C MET A 63 -1.72 1.47 -9.51
N PRO A 64 -1.82 0.83 -10.69
CA PRO A 64 -3.10 0.63 -11.35
C PRO A 64 -4.09 -0.17 -10.49
N TRP A 65 -5.38 0.17 -10.57
CA TRP A 65 -6.42 -0.59 -9.86
C TRP A 65 -6.50 -2.04 -10.32
N THR A 66 -6.17 -2.31 -11.59
CA THR A 66 -6.10 -3.67 -12.14
C THR A 66 -5.10 -4.52 -11.36
N LYS A 67 -3.89 -4.01 -11.11
CA LYS A 67 -2.89 -4.70 -10.29
C LYS A 67 -3.36 -4.92 -8.85
N ILE A 68 -4.08 -3.96 -8.26
CA ILE A 68 -4.66 -4.14 -6.90
C ILE A 68 -5.73 -5.25 -6.89
N ARG A 69 -6.54 -5.36 -7.95
CA ARG A 69 -7.51 -6.45 -8.12
C ARG A 69 -6.84 -7.80 -8.29
N ASP A 70 -5.91 -7.89 -9.23
CA ASP A 70 -5.27 -9.13 -9.66
C ASP A 70 -4.31 -9.70 -8.60
N THR A 71 -3.84 -8.85 -7.68
CA THR A 71 -2.93 -9.28 -6.60
C THR A 71 -3.73 -9.67 -5.36
N THR A 72 -3.34 -10.76 -4.70
CA THR A 72 -3.90 -11.13 -3.39
C THR A 72 -3.46 -10.14 -2.32
N GLU A 73 -4.22 -10.05 -1.22
CA GLU A 73 -3.85 -9.18 -0.08
C GLU A 73 -2.45 -9.52 0.46
N THR A 74 -2.14 -10.82 0.59
CA THR A 74 -0.82 -11.30 1.03
C THR A 74 0.28 -10.94 0.03
N GLY A 75 -0.01 -11.00 -1.27
CA GLY A 75 0.93 -10.58 -2.32
C GLY A 75 1.21 -9.08 -2.29
N LEU A 76 0.17 -8.26 -2.09
CA LEU A 76 0.29 -6.81 -1.89
C LEU A 76 1.12 -6.48 -0.65
N ALA A 77 0.86 -7.15 0.47
CA ALA A 77 1.62 -6.94 1.71
C ALA A 77 3.11 -7.31 1.54
N ALA A 78 3.40 -8.44 0.90
CA ALA A 78 4.78 -8.84 0.61
C ALA A 78 5.49 -7.83 -0.31
N TRP A 79 4.80 -7.35 -1.35
CA TRP A 79 5.35 -6.35 -2.25
C TRP A 79 5.60 -5.00 -1.55
N ILE A 80 4.66 -4.53 -0.73
CA ILE A 80 4.81 -3.31 0.08
C ILE A 80 5.99 -3.45 1.04
N LEU A 81 6.13 -4.60 1.70
CA LEU A 81 7.26 -4.89 2.58
C LEU A 81 8.60 -4.81 1.84
N ASP A 82 8.67 -5.33 0.62
CA ASP A 82 9.86 -5.23 -0.23
C ASP A 82 10.17 -3.76 -0.58
N GLN A 83 9.15 -2.94 -0.89
CA GLN A 83 9.34 -1.48 -1.12
C GLN A 83 9.87 -0.76 0.12
N MET A 84 9.31 -1.04 1.30
CA MET A 84 9.76 -0.44 2.58
C MET A 84 11.22 -0.78 2.88
N ARG A 85 11.66 -1.99 2.50
CA ARG A 85 13.04 -2.47 2.64
C ARG A 85 13.97 -1.99 1.52
N GLU A 86 13.49 -1.15 0.61
CA GLU A 86 14.23 -0.71 -0.60
C GLU A 86 14.74 -1.89 -1.46
N THR A 87 14.11 -3.06 -1.32
CA THR A 87 14.45 -4.23 -2.13
C THR A 87 13.77 -4.00 -3.47
N ARG A 88 14.48 -3.42 -4.44
CA ARG A 88 13.95 -3.11 -5.78
C ARG A 88 13.34 -4.37 -6.40
N ARG A 89 12.02 -4.48 -6.32
CA ARG A 89 11.24 -5.48 -7.04
C ARG A 89 10.33 -4.74 -8.00
N ILE A 90 10.60 -4.94 -9.29
CA ILE A 90 9.71 -4.52 -10.36
C ILE A 90 8.42 -5.33 -10.19
N ILE A 91 7.26 -4.66 -10.19
CA ILE A 91 5.96 -5.35 -10.20
C ILE A 91 5.92 -6.16 -11.49
N GLN A 92 5.99 -7.49 -11.40
CA GLN A 92 5.74 -8.38 -12.54
C GLN A 92 4.23 -8.62 -12.67
#